data_AF-A0A914NNW4-F1
#
_entry.id   AF-A0A914NNW4-F1
#
_cell.length_a   1.000
_cell.length_b   1.000
_cell.length_c   1.000
_cell.angle_alpha   90.00
_cell.angle_beta   90.00
_cell.angle_gamma   90.00
#
_symmetry.space_group_name_H-M   'P 1'
#
loop_
_entity.id
_entity.type
_entity.pdbx_description
1 polymer ?
#
loop_
_entity_poly.entity_id
_entity_poly.type
_entity_poly.pdbx_seq_one_letter_code
_entity_poly.pdbx_strand_id
1 'polypeptide(L)'
;MSTHQKIDRDSGNAITNALSFFETPHTNVSISNSSFIELLTLNPVNITPFHFKIHATTNYIDLAKTYVFTELRIKKEDKDGKLVDIGKDDNVSTVQLIGHTIWKNCRMHINGTQVFEGNSLMAYKSIFDYELTYPQSVKNSYLSVAGYYDDGATQTYPGVDANGYGIKSRKKLFLDEDGNPRSAQFMAKLDVDICNQPRYLVNQCEVDIELLPHESSFLLSAPWDTAPKYHLEILACKLYVKKIELMDSLAFDIAKKLEIKPARYPLRKTSLKSLFISENRTEFNANLWMDQVPRRIILGMVGNKDFVGRQKTTPFYFQHFNLRDISITAGELLIHQLLIPSIFQKELR
;
A
#
# COMPACT_ATOMS: atom_id res chain seq x y z
N MET A 1 -17.06 35.95 -6.00
CA MET A 1 -15.89 35.34 -5.35
C MET A 1 -15.72 33.95 -5.93
N SER A 2 -14.57 33.64 -6.53
CA SER A 2 -14.32 32.28 -7.05
C SER A 2 -14.17 31.33 -5.87
N THR A 3 -15.13 30.43 -5.69
CA THR A 3 -15.25 29.45 -4.59
C THR A 3 -14.25 28.29 -4.68
N HIS A 4 -13.29 28.35 -5.60
CA HIS A 4 -12.39 27.23 -5.89
C HIS A 4 -10.92 27.66 -5.79
N GLN A 5 -10.19 26.97 -4.93
CA GLN A 5 -8.74 27.13 -4.79
C GLN A 5 -8.04 26.38 -5.92
N LYS A 6 -7.25 27.10 -6.72
CA LYS A 6 -6.43 26.50 -7.76
C LYS A 6 -5.32 25.64 -7.14
N ILE A 7 -5.00 24.52 -7.79
CA ILE A 7 -3.93 23.60 -7.34
C ILE A 7 -2.55 24.28 -7.45
N ASP A 8 -2.39 25.15 -8.46
CA ASP A 8 -1.19 25.97 -8.68
C ASP A 8 -1.63 27.32 -9.28
N ARG A 9 -0.82 28.37 -9.12
CA ARG A 9 -1.09 29.69 -9.70
C ARG A 9 -1.31 29.62 -11.22
N ASP A 10 -0.56 28.74 -11.89
CA ASP A 10 -0.60 28.58 -13.34
C ASP A 10 -1.70 27.59 -13.80
N SER A 11 -2.48 27.02 -12.87
CA SER A 11 -3.57 26.12 -13.21
C SER A 11 -4.71 26.87 -13.92
N GLY A 12 -5.03 26.43 -15.14
CA GLY A 12 -6.24 26.84 -15.85
C GLY A 12 -7.51 26.31 -15.18
N ASN A 13 -8.66 26.93 -15.48
CA ASN A 13 -9.96 26.38 -15.13
C ASN A 13 -10.32 25.33 -16.19
N ALA A 14 -10.84 24.18 -15.76
CA ALA A 14 -11.26 23.11 -16.66
C ALA A 14 -12.68 22.67 -16.30
N ILE A 15 -13.43 22.26 -17.33
CA ILE A 15 -14.74 21.61 -17.19
C ILE A 15 -14.48 20.10 -17.20
N THR A 16 -15.31 19.32 -16.49
CA THR A 16 -15.14 17.86 -16.46
C THR A 16 -15.40 17.25 -17.84
N ASN A 17 -14.55 16.32 -18.27
CA ASN A 17 -14.72 15.58 -19.53
C ASN A 17 -16.05 14.81 -19.60
N ALA A 18 -16.68 14.52 -18.45
CA ALA A 18 -18.00 13.88 -18.41
C ALA A 18 -19.12 14.74 -19.01
N LEU A 19 -18.89 16.04 -19.24
CA LEU A 19 -19.84 16.96 -19.88
C LEU A 19 -19.54 17.19 -21.37
N SER A 20 -18.50 16.58 -21.93
CA SER A 20 -18.17 16.64 -23.37
C SER A 20 -19.04 15.68 -24.17
N PHE A 21 -20.38 15.84 -24.09
CA PHE A 21 -21.36 14.91 -24.68
C PHE A 21 -21.31 14.82 -26.21
N PHE A 22 -20.76 15.84 -26.89
CA PHE A 22 -20.79 15.96 -28.35
C PHE A 22 -19.42 15.74 -29.01
N GLU A 23 -18.38 15.49 -28.22
CA GLU A 23 -17.02 15.25 -28.73
C GLU A 23 -16.80 13.75 -28.90
N THR A 24 -16.31 13.36 -30.07
CA THR A 24 -15.83 11.99 -30.26
C THR A 24 -14.44 11.86 -29.60
N PRO A 25 -14.18 10.81 -28.80
CA PRO A 25 -12.87 10.61 -28.19
C PRO A 25 -11.76 10.59 -29.24
N HIS A 26 -10.70 11.38 -29.04
CA HIS A 26 -9.55 11.40 -29.94
C HIS A 26 -8.78 10.08 -29.91
N THR A 27 -8.36 9.60 -31.07
CA THR A 27 -7.47 8.44 -31.19
C THR A 27 -6.07 8.80 -30.70
N ASN A 28 -5.55 8.00 -29.75
CA ASN A 28 -4.18 8.17 -29.28
C ASN A 28 -3.19 7.61 -30.32
N VAL A 29 -2.41 8.51 -30.91
CA VAL A 29 -1.31 8.17 -31.84
C VAL A 29 0.06 8.42 -31.24
N SER A 30 0.16 8.78 -29.95
CA SER A 30 1.42 9.21 -29.34
C SER A 30 2.39 8.08 -28.99
N ILE A 31 1.87 6.87 -28.77
CA ILE A 31 2.64 5.71 -28.31
C ILE A 31 2.89 4.78 -29.49
N SER A 32 4.16 4.54 -29.83
CA SER A 32 4.56 3.60 -30.87
C SER A 32 4.54 2.16 -30.35
N ASN A 33 5.06 1.95 -29.14
CA ASN A 33 5.16 0.64 -28.51
C ASN A 33 5.05 0.75 -26.99
N SER A 34 4.57 -0.32 -26.34
CA SER A 34 4.58 -0.40 -24.89
C SER A 34 4.77 -1.83 -24.43
N SER A 35 5.69 -2.05 -23.49
CA SER A 35 6.04 -3.38 -22.98
C SER A 35 6.32 -3.34 -21.48
N PHE A 36 6.21 -4.50 -20.82
CA PHE A 36 6.65 -4.65 -19.43
C PHE A 36 8.09 -5.17 -19.41
N ILE A 37 8.91 -4.61 -18.52
CA ILE A 37 10.21 -5.16 -18.18
C ILE A 37 10.14 -5.79 -16.79
N GLU A 38 10.81 -6.93 -16.65
CA GLU A 38 11.03 -7.58 -15.37
C GLU A 38 12.39 -7.14 -14.82
N LEU A 39 12.39 -6.67 -13.58
CA LEU A 39 13.60 -6.33 -12.83
C LEU A 39 13.71 -7.25 -11.63
N LEU A 40 14.85 -7.90 -11.52
CA LEU A 40 15.22 -8.70 -10.36
C LEU A 40 15.82 -7.81 -9.27
N THR A 41 15.83 -8.31 -8.03
CA THR A 41 16.53 -7.64 -6.94
C THR A 41 18.03 -7.57 -7.23
N LEU A 42 18.65 -6.43 -6.94
CA LEU A 42 20.09 -6.26 -7.08
C LEU A 42 20.87 -7.08 -6.05
N ASN A 43 20.26 -7.29 -4.89
CA ASN A 43 20.76 -8.13 -3.82
C ASN A 43 20.08 -9.52 -3.84
N PRO A 44 20.75 -10.55 -3.28
CA PRO A 44 20.13 -11.86 -3.05
C PRO A 44 18.82 -11.75 -2.27
N VAL A 45 17.85 -12.62 -2.59
CA VAL A 45 16.48 -12.58 -2.02
C VAL A 45 16.44 -12.85 -0.51
N ASN A 46 17.49 -13.47 0.05
CA ASN A 46 17.61 -13.69 1.49
C ASN A 46 18.15 -12.49 2.28
N ILE A 47 18.57 -11.42 1.60
CA ILE A 47 19.11 -10.22 2.23
C ILE A 47 18.09 -9.09 2.04
N THR A 48 17.63 -8.49 3.12
CA THR A 48 16.73 -7.33 3.11
C THR A 48 17.48 -6.07 3.55
N PRO A 49 17.14 -4.87 3.06
CA PRO A 49 16.03 -4.53 2.15
C PRO A 49 16.27 -4.95 0.69
N PHE A 50 15.21 -5.07 -0.10
CA PHE A 50 15.30 -5.37 -1.54
C PHE A 50 15.55 -4.10 -2.34
N HIS A 51 16.59 -4.11 -3.16
CA HIS A 51 16.95 -2.98 -4.03
C HIS A 51 16.58 -3.28 -5.47
N PHE A 52 15.87 -2.36 -6.10
CA PHE A 52 15.57 -2.35 -7.53
C PHE A 52 16.08 -1.06 -8.14
N LYS A 53 16.59 -1.16 -9.36
CA LYS A 53 17.09 -0.01 -10.11
C LYS A 53 16.54 -0.03 -11.52
N ILE A 54 15.84 1.04 -11.87
CA ILE A 54 15.43 1.31 -13.25
C ILE A 54 16.47 2.26 -13.83
N HIS A 55 17.34 1.71 -14.67
CA HIS A 55 18.37 2.50 -15.33
C HIS A 55 17.77 3.55 -16.27
N ALA A 56 18.48 4.67 -16.42
CA ALA A 56 18.17 5.68 -17.42
C ALA A 56 18.15 5.04 -18.81
N THR A 57 17.00 5.13 -19.49
CA THR A 57 16.81 4.64 -20.85
C THR A 57 16.13 5.71 -21.70
N THR A 58 16.13 5.51 -23.02
CA THR A 58 15.43 6.39 -23.98
C THR A 58 13.92 6.30 -23.86
N ASN A 59 13.40 5.22 -23.28
CA ASN A 59 11.98 4.98 -23.09
C ASN A 59 11.43 5.77 -21.90
N TYR A 60 10.17 6.17 -22.02
CA TYR A 60 9.40 6.73 -20.92
C TYR A 60 8.93 5.61 -20.00
N ILE A 61 8.70 5.93 -18.73
CA ILE A 61 8.28 4.94 -17.72
C ILE A 61 6.88 5.29 -17.21
N ASP A 62 5.97 4.33 -17.27
CA ASP A 62 4.66 4.45 -16.64
C ASP A 62 4.73 3.93 -15.20
N LEU A 63 5.04 4.85 -14.28
CA LEU A 63 5.11 4.57 -12.85
C LEU A 63 3.76 4.13 -12.26
N ALA A 64 2.64 4.44 -12.91
CA ALA A 64 1.33 3.98 -12.45
C ALA A 64 1.09 2.50 -12.72
N LYS A 65 1.87 1.91 -13.64
CA LYS A 65 1.90 0.48 -13.95
C LYS A 65 3.21 -0.16 -13.50
N THR A 66 3.59 0.14 -12.27
CA THR A 66 4.68 -0.53 -11.56
C THR A 66 4.09 -1.51 -10.56
N TYR A 67 4.41 -2.79 -10.72
CA TYR A 67 3.91 -3.87 -9.89
C TYR A 67 5.06 -4.62 -9.23
N VAL A 68 4.87 -4.98 -7.97
CA VAL A 68 5.77 -5.85 -7.21
C VAL A 68 5.16 -7.24 -7.17
N PHE A 69 5.96 -8.22 -7.59
CA PHE A 69 5.66 -9.63 -7.50
C PHE A 69 6.40 -10.24 -6.32
N THR A 70 5.71 -11.02 -5.51
CA THR A 70 6.31 -11.78 -4.42
C THR A 70 5.85 -13.23 -4.46
N GLU A 71 6.79 -14.15 -4.24
CA GLU A 71 6.48 -15.55 -3.97
C GLU A 71 6.83 -15.85 -2.51
N LEU A 72 5.83 -16.31 -1.75
CA LEU A 72 5.89 -16.45 -0.31
C LEU A 72 5.65 -17.90 0.10
N ARG A 73 6.30 -18.34 1.18
CA ARG A 73 6.05 -19.65 1.82
C ARG A 73 6.00 -19.47 3.33
N ILE A 74 5.11 -20.21 3.99
CA ILE A 74 5.05 -20.24 5.46
C ILE A 74 5.82 -21.46 5.95
N LYS A 75 6.70 -21.25 6.92
CA LYS A 75 7.42 -22.27 7.66
C LYS A 75 7.04 -22.24 9.13
N LYS A 76 7.17 -23.39 9.77
CA LYS A 76 6.96 -23.61 11.20
C LYS A 76 8.32 -23.87 11.85
N GLU A 77 8.58 -23.27 13.00
CA GLU A 77 9.76 -23.58 13.82
C GLU A 77 9.45 -24.79 14.72
N ASP A 78 10.24 -25.85 14.60
CA ASP A 78 10.15 -27.03 15.48
C ASP A 78 10.86 -26.77 16.83
N LYS A 79 10.74 -27.68 17.78
CA LYS A 79 11.34 -27.58 19.13
C LYS A 79 12.86 -27.38 19.11
N ASP A 80 13.52 -27.88 18.06
CA ASP A 80 14.97 -27.74 17.86
C ASP A 80 15.36 -26.44 17.12
N GLY A 81 14.41 -25.53 16.87
CA GLY A 81 14.63 -24.27 16.15
C GLY A 81 14.74 -24.41 14.63
N LYS A 82 14.51 -25.62 14.09
CA LYS A 82 14.56 -25.88 12.65
C LYS A 82 13.26 -25.49 11.97
N LEU A 83 13.37 -24.85 10.80
CA LEU A 83 12.23 -24.53 9.96
C LEU A 83 11.75 -25.76 9.17
N VAL A 84 10.52 -26.17 9.43
CA VAL A 84 9.79 -27.24 8.73
C VAL A 84 8.58 -26.67 8.00
N ASP A 85 8.09 -27.39 6.98
CA ASP A 85 6.89 -26.96 6.27
C ASP A 85 5.64 -27.07 7.16
N ILE A 86 4.66 -26.21 6.87
CA ILE A 86 3.35 -26.26 7.53
C ILE A 86 2.52 -27.46 7.03
N GLY A 87 1.68 -27.99 7.91
CA GLY A 87 0.66 -28.99 7.58
C GLY A 87 -0.76 -28.42 7.60
N LYS A 88 -1.72 -29.23 7.16
CA LYS A 88 -3.16 -28.87 7.15
C LYS A 88 -3.72 -28.45 8.51
N ASP A 89 -3.21 -29.04 9.59
CA ASP A 89 -3.69 -28.78 10.95
C ASP A 89 -3.04 -27.54 11.58
N ASP A 90 -1.99 -26.96 10.96
CA ASP A 90 -1.35 -25.75 11.47
C ASP A 90 -2.24 -24.54 11.29
N ASN A 91 -2.57 -23.88 12.39
CA ASN A 91 -3.49 -22.77 12.38
C ASN A 91 -2.79 -21.44 12.19
N VAL A 92 -2.23 -21.25 10.99
CA VAL A 92 -1.54 -20.03 10.58
C VAL A 92 -2.10 -19.51 9.26
N SER A 93 -2.15 -18.19 9.14
CA SER A 93 -2.54 -17.48 7.93
C SER A 93 -1.79 -16.16 7.83
N THR A 94 -1.76 -15.54 6.65
CA THR A 94 -1.21 -14.19 6.50
C THR A 94 -2.23 -13.14 6.94
N VAL A 95 -1.74 -11.93 7.20
CA VAL A 95 -2.60 -10.74 7.26
C VAL A 95 -3.24 -10.44 5.90
N GLN A 96 -4.34 -9.68 5.91
CA GLN A 96 -5.01 -9.30 4.68
C GLN A 96 -4.12 -8.43 3.77
N LEU A 97 -4.36 -8.51 2.46
CA LEU A 97 -3.67 -7.72 1.44
C LEU A 97 -2.14 -7.87 1.49
N ILE A 98 -1.66 -9.10 1.73
CA ILE A 98 -0.24 -9.40 1.95
C ILE A 98 0.70 -8.87 0.85
N GLY A 99 0.22 -8.79 -0.40
CA GLY A 99 1.01 -8.23 -1.51
C GLY A 99 1.41 -6.76 -1.29
N HIS A 100 0.60 -6.00 -0.55
CA HIS A 100 0.93 -4.63 -0.14
C HIS A 100 1.45 -4.55 1.30
N THR A 101 0.85 -5.29 2.23
CA THR A 101 1.13 -5.17 3.67
C THR A 101 2.41 -5.85 4.10
N ILE A 102 3.02 -6.66 3.24
CA ILE A 102 4.39 -7.18 3.44
C ILE A 102 5.41 -6.06 3.64
N TRP A 103 5.20 -4.88 3.05
CA TRP A 103 6.18 -3.79 3.08
C TRP A 103 6.04 -2.93 4.33
N LYS A 104 7.08 -2.92 5.15
CA LYS A 104 7.23 -2.00 6.28
C LYS A 104 7.57 -0.61 5.81
N ASN A 105 8.57 -0.50 4.94
CA ASN A 105 9.01 0.75 4.39
C ASN A 105 9.31 0.62 2.90
N CYS A 106 9.10 1.70 2.16
CA CYS A 106 9.56 1.87 0.80
C CYS A 106 10.28 3.22 0.72
N ARG A 107 11.47 3.24 0.14
CA ARG A 107 12.16 4.47 -0.25
C ARG A 107 12.31 4.49 -1.75
N MET A 108 11.92 5.61 -2.35
CA MET A 108 12.04 5.81 -3.79
C MET A 108 12.85 7.06 -4.05
N HIS A 109 13.89 6.92 -4.86
CA HIS A 109 14.73 8.01 -5.34
C HIS A 109 14.58 8.13 -6.85
N ILE A 110 14.53 9.37 -7.33
CA ILE A 110 14.59 9.68 -8.76
C ILE A 110 15.79 10.59 -8.97
N ASN A 111 16.74 10.16 -9.81
CA ASN A 111 18.02 10.85 -10.04
C ASN A 111 18.72 11.25 -8.71
N GLY A 112 18.78 10.33 -7.74
CA GLY A 112 19.39 10.55 -6.43
C GLY A 112 18.58 11.39 -5.43
N THR A 113 17.44 11.97 -5.83
CA THR A 113 16.57 12.72 -4.92
C THR A 113 15.47 11.83 -4.35
N GLN A 114 15.35 11.76 -3.02
CA GLN A 114 14.28 10.99 -2.35
C GLN A 114 12.92 11.64 -2.63
N VAL A 115 12.05 10.95 -3.37
CA VAL A 115 10.70 11.42 -3.69
C VAL A 115 9.64 10.86 -2.75
N PHE A 116 9.91 9.73 -2.10
CA PHE A 116 8.99 9.08 -1.18
C PHE A 116 9.70 8.27 -0.11
N GLU A 117 9.11 8.27 1.09
CA GLU A 117 9.45 7.37 2.18
C GLU A 117 8.19 6.96 2.95
N GLY A 118 8.01 5.66 3.18
CA GLY A 118 6.86 5.10 3.88
C GLY A 118 6.92 5.20 5.41
N ASN A 119 8.06 5.62 5.98
CA ASN A 119 8.31 5.83 7.40
C ASN A 119 7.86 4.66 8.31
N SER A 120 8.11 3.41 7.89
CA SER A 120 7.69 2.19 8.59
C SER A 120 6.17 2.00 8.77
N LEU A 121 5.34 2.80 8.10
CA LEU A 121 3.87 2.76 8.19
C LEU A 121 3.22 2.39 6.85
N MET A 122 4.00 1.84 5.90
CA MET A 122 3.53 1.56 4.55
C MET A 122 2.39 0.52 4.51
N ALA A 123 2.44 -0.50 5.36
CA ALA A 123 1.37 -1.47 5.49
C ALA A 123 0.03 -0.81 5.89
N TYR A 124 0.04 0.09 6.88
CA TYR A 124 -1.15 0.84 7.29
C TYR A 124 -1.65 1.80 6.21
N LYS A 125 -0.73 2.48 5.51
CA LYS A 125 -1.07 3.31 4.34
C LYS A 125 -1.86 2.51 3.32
N SER A 126 -1.33 1.34 2.95
CA SER A 126 -1.95 0.47 1.96
C SER A 126 -3.32 -0.01 2.42
N ILE A 127 -3.47 -0.40 3.69
CA ILE A 127 -4.78 -0.81 4.22
C ILE A 127 -5.79 0.34 4.14
N PHE A 128 -5.45 1.54 4.62
CA PHE A 128 -6.37 2.67 4.55
C PHE A 128 -6.74 3.03 3.11
N ASP A 129 -5.76 3.06 2.21
CA ASP A 129 -5.99 3.39 0.81
C ASP A 129 -6.92 2.36 0.15
N TYR A 130 -6.70 1.06 0.36
CA TYR A 130 -7.52 0.04 -0.28
C TYR A 130 -8.89 -0.16 0.38
N GLU A 131 -8.98 -0.04 1.70
CA GLU A 131 -10.24 -0.17 2.41
C GLU A 131 -11.21 0.98 2.11
N LEU A 132 -10.70 2.21 2.02
CA LEU A 132 -11.53 3.41 1.86
C LEU A 132 -11.74 3.82 0.40
N THR A 133 -10.91 3.35 -0.53
CA THR A 133 -11.01 3.74 -1.95
C THR A 133 -11.89 2.79 -2.75
N TYR A 134 -11.82 1.48 -2.50
CA TYR A 134 -12.45 0.49 -3.37
C TYR A 134 -13.77 -0.05 -2.80
N PRO A 135 -14.81 -0.22 -3.64
CA PRO A 135 -16.04 -0.87 -3.22
C PRO A 135 -15.83 -2.38 -3.02
N GLN A 136 -16.75 -3.03 -2.30
CA GLN A 136 -16.64 -4.45 -1.98
C GLN A 136 -16.59 -5.37 -3.22
N SER A 137 -17.23 -4.97 -4.33
CA SER A 137 -17.16 -5.72 -5.59
C SER A 137 -15.74 -5.83 -6.16
N VAL A 138 -14.93 -4.78 -6.00
CA VAL A 138 -13.53 -4.76 -6.42
C VAL A 138 -12.67 -5.58 -5.46
N LYS A 139 -12.91 -5.42 -4.15
CA LYS A 139 -12.26 -6.18 -3.08
C LYS A 139 -12.43 -7.69 -3.24
N ASN A 140 -13.63 -8.14 -3.62
CA ASN A 140 -13.93 -9.55 -3.84
C ASN A 140 -13.51 -10.07 -5.22
N SER A 141 -13.01 -9.22 -6.11
CA SER A 141 -12.62 -9.57 -7.47
C SER A 141 -11.08 -9.62 -7.58
N TYR A 142 -10.47 -8.68 -8.29
CA TYR A 142 -9.06 -8.74 -8.64
C TYR A 142 -8.10 -8.47 -7.46
N LEU A 143 -8.58 -7.92 -6.33
CA LEU A 143 -7.74 -7.71 -5.14
C LEU A 143 -7.33 -9.03 -4.45
N SER A 144 -7.97 -10.15 -4.80
CA SER A 144 -7.51 -11.49 -4.43
C SER A 144 -6.07 -11.78 -4.89
N VAL A 145 -5.63 -11.19 -6.01
CA VAL A 145 -4.25 -11.31 -6.54
C VAL A 145 -3.22 -10.66 -5.61
N ALA A 146 -3.63 -9.63 -4.87
CA ALA A 146 -2.81 -8.99 -3.83
C ALA A 146 -3.03 -9.64 -2.44
N GLY A 147 -3.80 -10.73 -2.36
CA GLY A 147 -4.11 -11.44 -1.12
C GLY A 147 -5.20 -10.79 -0.27
N TYR A 148 -6.10 -10.00 -0.87
CA TYR A 148 -7.25 -9.45 -0.17
C TYR A 148 -8.32 -10.53 0.04
N TYR A 149 -8.58 -10.84 1.30
CA TYR A 149 -9.71 -11.64 1.74
C TYR A 149 -10.19 -11.03 3.04
N ASP A 150 -11.45 -10.60 3.06
CA ASP A 150 -12.04 -9.98 4.25
C ASP A 150 -12.28 -11.03 5.34
N ASP A 151 -11.97 -10.66 6.58
CA ASP A 151 -12.26 -11.46 7.77
C ASP A 151 -13.74 -11.37 8.21
N GLY A 152 -14.50 -10.46 7.57
CA GLY A 152 -15.95 -10.30 7.73
C GLY A 152 -16.34 -9.69 9.09
N ALA A 153 -17.65 -9.57 9.31
CA ALA A 153 -18.21 -9.01 10.55
C ALA A 153 -17.92 -9.84 11.83
N THR A 154 -17.31 -11.02 11.66
CA THR A 154 -16.97 -11.97 12.73
C THR A 154 -15.68 -11.64 13.50
N GLN A 155 -15.02 -10.52 13.21
CA GLN A 155 -13.87 -10.04 14.01
C GLN A 155 -14.29 -9.72 15.45
N THR A 156 -14.33 -10.74 16.31
CA THR A 156 -14.57 -10.60 17.74
C THR A 156 -13.22 -10.53 18.44
N TYR A 157 -13.05 -9.62 19.40
CA TYR A 157 -11.82 -9.52 20.20
C TYR A 157 -11.44 -10.90 20.77
N PRO A 158 -10.19 -11.39 20.57
CA PRO A 158 -8.97 -10.65 20.25
C PRO A 158 -8.69 -10.37 18.76
N GLY A 159 -9.72 -10.29 17.91
CA GLY A 159 -9.65 -9.64 16.59
C GLY A 159 -9.49 -10.61 15.42
N VAL A 160 -9.54 -11.91 15.69
CA VAL A 160 -9.25 -12.96 14.71
C VAL A 160 -10.17 -14.15 15.00
N ASP A 161 -11.35 -14.22 14.39
CA ASP A 161 -12.13 -15.47 14.37
C ASP A 161 -11.41 -16.42 13.44
N ALA A 162 -10.72 -17.36 14.05
CA ALA A 162 -9.88 -18.33 13.39
C ALA A 162 -10.70 -19.34 12.55
N ASN A 163 -12.02 -19.40 12.77
CA ASN A 163 -12.98 -20.05 11.87
C ASN A 163 -13.55 -19.12 10.79
N GLY A 164 -13.20 -17.83 10.83
CA GLY A 164 -13.63 -16.80 9.92
C GLY A 164 -13.21 -17.08 8.48
N TYR A 165 -14.02 -16.54 7.55
CA TYR A 165 -13.87 -16.78 6.13
C TYR A 165 -12.52 -16.31 5.59
N GLY A 166 -12.05 -15.12 6.00
CA GLY A 166 -10.82 -14.51 5.51
C GLY A 166 -9.58 -15.34 5.84
N ILE A 167 -9.41 -15.73 7.10
CA ILE A 167 -8.27 -16.54 7.55
C ILE A 167 -8.21 -17.89 6.83
N LYS A 168 -9.35 -18.58 6.74
CA LYS A 168 -9.44 -19.86 6.01
C LYS A 168 -9.08 -19.69 4.54
N SER A 169 -9.55 -18.61 3.91
CA SER A 169 -9.26 -18.32 2.51
C SER A 169 -7.78 -18.00 2.28
N ARG A 170 -7.16 -17.21 3.17
CA ARG A 170 -5.72 -16.88 3.11
C ARG A 170 -4.84 -18.09 3.41
N LYS A 171 -5.23 -18.95 4.36
CA LYS A 171 -4.51 -20.20 4.68
C LYS A 171 -4.49 -21.15 3.47
N LYS A 172 -5.61 -21.27 2.75
CA LYS A 172 -5.70 -22.08 1.53
C LYS A 172 -4.74 -21.64 0.42
N LEU A 173 -4.22 -20.41 0.43
CA LEU A 173 -3.25 -19.98 -0.58
C LEU A 173 -1.91 -20.71 -0.45
N PHE A 174 -1.57 -21.17 0.75
CA PHE A 174 -0.29 -21.80 1.10
C PHE A 174 -0.38 -23.32 1.24
N LEU A 175 -1.55 -23.90 0.97
CA LEU A 175 -1.77 -25.35 0.93
C LEU A 175 -2.32 -25.74 -0.45
N ASP A 176 -1.98 -26.92 -0.95
CA ASP A 176 -2.63 -27.50 -2.12
C ASP A 176 -4.02 -28.11 -1.75
N GLU A 177 -4.69 -28.72 -2.72
CA GLU A 177 -6.01 -29.35 -2.50
C GLU A 177 -5.94 -30.54 -1.52
N ASP A 178 -4.80 -31.22 -1.47
CA ASP A 178 -4.54 -32.37 -0.60
C ASP A 178 -4.06 -31.96 0.80
N GLY A 179 -3.71 -30.69 0.99
CA GLY A 179 -3.23 -30.12 2.25
C GLY A 179 -1.70 -30.15 2.41
N ASN A 180 -0.94 -30.34 1.34
CA ASN A 180 0.51 -30.21 1.33
C ASN A 180 0.93 -28.74 1.22
N PRO A 181 2.09 -28.39 1.79
CA PRO A 181 2.64 -27.03 1.73
C PRO A 181 2.96 -26.60 0.30
N ARG A 182 2.56 -25.38 -0.06
CA ARG A 182 2.93 -24.74 -1.34
C ARG A 182 3.34 -23.29 -1.13
N SER A 183 4.07 -22.74 -2.09
CA SER A 183 4.27 -21.28 -2.17
C SER A 183 3.06 -20.59 -2.79
N ALA A 184 2.81 -19.36 -2.36
CA ALA A 184 1.77 -18.49 -2.88
C ALA A 184 2.41 -17.29 -3.58
N GLN A 185 1.89 -16.94 -4.76
CA GLN A 185 2.36 -15.81 -5.55
C GLN A 185 1.38 -14.65 -5.44
N PHE A 186 1.91 -13.45 -5.25
CA PHE A 186 1.14 -12.22 -5.14
C PHE A 186 1.68 -11.17 -6.08
N MET A 187 0.79 -10.36 -6.64
CA MET A 187 1.14 -9.21 -7.45
C MET A 187 0.37 -8.00 -6.92
N ALA A 188 1.10 -6.93 -6.61
CA ALA A 188 0.55 -5.72 -6.04
C ALA A 188 1.13 -4.48 -6.72
N LYS A 189 0.33 -3.44 -6.90
CA LYS A 189 0.84 -2.15 -7.39
C LYS A 189 1.76 -1.53 -6.32
N LEU A 190 2.85 -0.88 -6.71
CA LEU A 190 3.66 -0.13 -5.76
C LEU A 190 2.87 1.08 -5.21
N ASP A 191 2.57 1.07 -3.91
CA ASP A 191 1.72 2.08 -3.26
C ASP A 191 2.52 3.32 -2.82
N VAL A 192 3.12 3.98 -3.81
CA VAL A 192 3.89 5.20 -3.66
C VAL A 192 3.13 6.37 -4.29
N ASP A 193 3.17 7.55 -3.67
CA ASP A 193 2.40 8.73 -4.12
C ASP A 193 2.64 9.10 -5.60
N ILE A 194 3.90 9.00 -6.08
CA ILE A 194 4.23 9.30 -7.48
C ILE A 194 3.78 8.20 -8.47
N CYS A 195 3.52 6.99 -7.98
CA CYS A 195 2.92 5.91 -8.75
C CYS A 195 1.40 6.10 -8.90
N ASN A 196 0.79 7.06 -8.21
CA ASN A 196 -0.65 7.31 -8.27
C ASN A 196 -1.06 8.43 -9.25
N GLN A 197 -0.09 9.07 -9.92
CA GLN A 197 -0.36 10.09 -10.94
C GLN A 197 -0.28 9.51 -12.37
N PRO A 198 -1.05 10.04 -13.34
CA PRO A 198 -1.21 9.43 -14.66
C PRO A 198 -0.13 9.81 -15.70
N ARG A 199 0.79 10.73 -15.40
CA ARG A 199 1.83 11.18 -16.33
C ARG A 199 3.00 10.20 -16.32
N TYR A 200 3.53 9.91 -17.50
CA TYR A 200 4.74 9.10 -17.63
C TYR A 200 5.96 9.87 -17.12
N LEU A 201 6.84 9.17 -16.42
CA LEU A 201 8.14 9.70 -16.07
C LEU A 201 8.94 9.91 -17.36
N VAL A 202 9.51 11.10 -17.49
CA VAL A 202 10.38 11.48 -18.62
C VAL A 202 11.54 10.49 -18.74
N ASN A 203 11.99 10.30 -19.97
CA ASN A 203 13.13 9.46 -20.28
C ASN A 203 14.42 9.97 -19.62
N GLN A 204 15.48 9.15 -19.68
CA GLN A 204 16.78 9.44 -19.06
C GLN A 204 16.73 9.73 -17.55
N CYS A 205 15.68 9.28 -16.87
CA CYS A 205 15.61 9.30 -15.41
C CYS A 205 15.97 7.92 -14.84
N GLU A 206 16.81 7.94 -13.82
CA GLU A 206 17.13 6.79 -12.99
C GLU A 206 16.17 6.74 -11.80
N VAL A 207 15.65 5.55 -11.50
CA VAL A 207 14.75 5.32 -10.38
C VAL A 207 15.30 4.20 -9.51
N ASP A 208 15.61 4.51 -8.27
CA ASP A 208 16.02 3.54 -7.26
C ASP A 208 14.88 3.30 -6.28
N ILE A 209 14.57 2.03 -6.03
CA ILE A 209 13.49 1.60 -5.14
C ILE A 209 14.07 0.63 -4.12
N GLU A 210 13.90 0.95 -2.84
CA GLU A 210 14.27 0.11 -1.71
C GLU A 210 13.00 -0.33 -0.99
N LEU A 211 12.78 -1.64 -0.88
CA LEU A 211 11.63 -2.24 -0.22
C LEU A 211 12.08 -3.03 1.01
N LEU A 212 11.64 -2.60 2.18
CA LEU A 212 11.90 -3.27 3.45
C LEU A 212 10.65 -4.06 3.86
N PRO A 213 10.70 -5.40 3.95
CA PRO A 213 9.58 -6.19 4.46
C PRO A 213 9.40 -6.04 5.98
N HIS A 214 8.20 -6.32 6.45
CA HIS A 214 7.88 -6.50 7.86
C HIS A 214 8.41 -7.84 8.40
N GLU A 215 8.50 -7.95 9.72
CA GLU A 215 8.80 -9.21 10.39
C GLU A 215 7.62 -10.18 10.31
N SER A 216 7.92 -11.49 10.32
CA SER A 216 6.93 -12.57 10.34
C SER A 216 5.91 -12.47 11.49
N SER A 217 6.29 -11.82 12.60
CA SER A 217 5.43 -11.55 13.76
C SER A 217 4.25 -10.63 13.44
N PHE A 218 4.45 -9.69 12.50
CA PHE A 218 3.45 -8.75 12.03
C PHE A 218 2.63 -9.32 10.87
N LEU A 219 3.27 -10.11 10.00
CA LEU A 219 2.66 -10.60 8.75
C LEU A 219 1.82 -11.86 8.88
N LEU A 220 2.01 -12.62 9.97
CA LEU A 220 1.32 -13.87 10.21
C LEU A 220 0.36 -13.76 11.38
N SER A 221 -0.80 -14.39 11.24
CA SER A 221 -1.79 -14.58 12.28
C SER A 221 -1.97 -16.07 12.57
N ALA A 222 -1.65 -16.46 13.79
CA ALA A 222 -1.76 -17.79 14.39
C ALA A 222 -2.53 -17.70 15.74
N PRO A 223 -3.87 -17.61 15.68
CA PRO A 223 -4.73 -17.30 16.83
C PRO A 223 -4.82 -18.40 17.90
N TRP A 224 -4.68 -19.68 17.55
CA TRP A 224 -4.85 -20.79 18.50
C TRP A 224 -3.54 -21.38 19.05
N ASP A 225 -2.38 -20.98 18.53
CA ASP A 225 -1.15 -21.69 18.82
C ASP A 225 -0.25 -20.98 19.85
N THR A 226 0.35 -21.78 20.73
CA THR A 226 1.19 -21.28 21.84
C THR A 226 2.64 -21.78 21.72
N ALA A 227 2.95 -22.69 20.80
CA ALA A 227 4.24 -23.39 20.78
C ALA A 227 5.06 -23.31 19.48
N PRO A 228 4.50 -23.35 18.26
CA PRO A 228 5.30 -23.12 17.07
C PRO A 228 5.31 -21.64 16.70
N LYS A 229 6.51 -21.09 16.55
CA LYS A 229 6.71 -19.80 15.92
C LYS A 229 6.68 -20.00 14.41
N TYR A 230 5.85 -19.22 13.73
CA TYR A 230 5.77 -19.28 12.27
C TYR A 230 6.66 -18.22 11.62
N HIS A 231 7.19 -18.53 10.45
CA HIS A 231 8.06 -17.67 9.66
C HIS A 231 7.55 -17.57 8.24
N LEU A 232 7.56 -16.36 7.69
CA LEU A 232 7.21 -16.11 6.30
C LEU A 232 8.52 -15.97 5.50
N GLU A 233 8.79 -16.92 4.62
CA GLU A 233 9.93 -16.90 3.71
C GLU A 233 9.54 -16.25 2.38
N ILE A 234 10.38 -15.33 1.91
CA ILE A 234 10.27 -14.73 0.58
C ILE A 234 11.16 -15.53 -0.35
N LEU A 235 10.55 -16.26 -1.29
CA LEU A 235 11.27 -17.10 -2.27
C LEU A 235 11.71 -16.30 -3.49
N ALA A 236 10.87 -15.36 -3.93
CA ALA A 236 11.16 -14.47 -5.04
C ALA A 236 10.55 -13.10 -4.81
N CYS A 237 11.26 -12.06 -5.25
CA CYS A 237 10.78 -10.69 -5.29
C CYS A 237 11.19 -10.09 -6.64
N LYS A 238 10.24 -9.59 -7.41
CA LYS A 238 10.47 -9.03 -8.75
C LYS A 238 9.67 -7.75 -8.93
N LEU A 239 10.19 -6.83 -9.73
CA LEU A 239 9.52 -5.59 -10.07
C LEU A 239 9.19 -5.57 -11.56
N TYR A 240 7.91 -5.44 -11.89
CA TYR A 240 7.42 -5.26 -13.25
C TYR A 240 7.13 -3.79 -13.51
N VAL A 241 7.79 -3.22 -14.50
CA VAL A 241 7.65 -1.80 -14.86
C VAL A 241 7.22 -1.68 -16.31
N LYS A 242 6.20 -0.87 -16.57
CA LYS A 242 5.79 -0.59 -17.95
C LYS A 242 6.68 0.49 -18.59
N LYS A 243 7.32 0.13 -19.70
CA LYS A 243 8.04 1.03 -20.60
C LYS A 243 7.13 1.47 -21.75
N ILE A 244 7.33 2.71 -22.17
CA ILE A 244 6.58 3.35 -23.23
C ILE A 244 7.56 3.99 -24.21
N GLU A 245 7.39 3.61 -25.46
CA GLU A 245 8.07 4.21 -26.60
C GLU A 245 7.09 5.19 -27.27
N LEU A 246 7.53 6.43 -27.46
CA LEU A 246 6.73 7.45 -28.13
C LEU A 246 7.08 7.49 -29.62
N MET A 247 6.20 8.07 -30.44
CA MET A 247 6.57 8.43 -31.80
C MET A 247 7.72 9.46 -31.80
N ASP A 248 8.67 9.30 -32.72
CA ASP A 248 9.89 10.10 -32.79
C ASP A 248 9.63 11.61 -32.87
N SER A 249 8.64 12.03 -33.66
CA SER A 249 8.30 13.46 -33.80
C SER A 249 7.87 14.07 -32.47
N LEU A 250 7.04 13.35 -31.71
CA LEU A 250 6.56 13.80 -30.41
C LEU A 250 7.67 13.77 -29.38
N ALA A 251 8.52 12.74 -29.39
CA ALA A 251 9.67 12.64 -28.50
C ALA A 251 10.62 13.84 -28.69
N PHE A 252 10.89 14.22 -29.94
CA PHE A 252 11.69 15.40 -30.27
C PHE A 252 11.05 16.71 -29.78
N ASP A 253 9.75 16.89 -30.02
CA ASP A 253 9.03 18.08 -29.56
C ASP A 253 9.02 18.20 -28.03
N ILE A 254 8.89 17.07 -27.31
CA ILE A 254 8.97 17.05 -25.85
C ILE A 254 10.39 17.40 -25.39
N ALA A 255 11.42 16.82 -26.00
CA ALA A 255 12.82 17.13 -25.67
C ALA A 255 13.11 18.63 -25.81
N LYS A 256 12.71 19.25 -26.93
CA LYS A 256 12.85 20.69 -27.15
C LYS A 256 12.09 21.53 -26.13
N LYS A 257 10.92 21.08 -25.68
CA LYS A 257 10.15 21.77 -24.63
C LYS A 257 10.80 21.65 -23.26
N LEU A 258 11.45 20.51 -22.96
CA LEU A 258 12.16 20.30 -21.69
C LEU A 258 13.37 21.22 -21.53
N GLU A 259 13.99 21.67 -22.62
CA GLU A 259 15.06 22.69 -22.59
C GLU A 259 14.55 24.06 -22.10
N ILE A 260 13.28 24.38 -22.37
CA ILE A 260 12.69 25.69 -22.07
C ILE A 260 11.94 25.66 -20.74
N LYS A 261 11.22 24.58 -20.44
CA LYS A 261 10.33 24.48 -19.29
C LYS A 261 10.45 23.10 -18.61
N PRO A 262 10.57 23.06 -17.27
CA PRO A 262 10.64 21.80 -16.55
C PRO A 262 9.32 21.02 -16.64
N ALA A 263 9.42 19.69 -16.67
CA ALA A 263 8.28 18.82 -16.46
C ALA A 263 7.73 19.00 -15.04
N ARG A 264 6.42 19.17 -14.92
CA ARG A 264 5.73 19.21 -13.62
C ARG A 264 4.92 17.93 -13.46
N TYR A 265 4.94 17.33 -12.28
CA TYR A 265 4.12 16.16 -11.96
C TYR A 265 3.11 16.52 -10.87
N PRO A 266 1.80 16.29 -11.07
CA PRO A 266 0.82 16.53 -10.04
C PRO A 266 0.95 15.42 -8.99
N LEU A 267 1.34 15.79 -7.78
CA LEU A 267 1.52 14.84 -6.68
C LEU A 267 0.47 15.09 -5.59
N ARG A 268 -0.20 14.03 -5.16
CA ARG A 268 -0.99 14.02 -3.92
C ARG A 268 -0.17 13.30 -2.88
N LYS A 269 0.30 14.03 -1.88
CA LYS A 269 1.16 13.47 -0.84
C LYS A 269 0.31 12.88 0.29
N THR A 270 0.62 11.67 0.69
CA THR A 270 0.02 10.99 1.84
C THR A 270 1.06 10.95 2.96
N SER A 271 0.69 11.39 4.17
CA SER A 271 1.59 11.39 5.32
C SER A 271 0.92 10.66 6.48
N LEU A 272 1.58 9.63 6.99
CA LEU A 272 1.13 8.89 8.16
C LEU A 272 1.95 9.28 9.38
N LYS A 273 1.27 9.38 10.52
CA LYS A 273 1.88 9.66 11.81
C LYS A 273 1.27 8.72 12.85
N SER A 274 2.12 7.92 13.48
CA SER A 274 1.72 7.11 14.64
C SER A 274 1.83 7.95 15.91
N LEU A 275 0.80 7.89 16.75
CA LEU A 275 0.77 8.54 18.07
C LEU A 275 0.48 7.48 19.11
N PHE A 276 1.24 7.50 20.21
CA PHE A 276 1.06 6.57 21.31
C PHE A 276 0.23 7.22 22.42
N ILE A 277 -0.87 6.57 22.78
CA ILE A 277 -1.75 6.97 23.87
C ILE A 277 -1.62 5.91 24.97
N SER A 278 -1.17 6.30 26.15
CA SER A 278 -1.08 5.40 27.30
C SER A 278 -2.48 5.06 27.84
N GLU A 279 -2.61 3.87 28.41
CA GLU A 279 -3.83 3.46 29.12
C GLU A 279 -4.21 4.48 30.21
N ASN A 280 -5.52 4.60 30.48
CA ASN A 280 -6.10 5.49 31.51
C ASN A 280 -5.91 7.00 31.30
N ARG A 281 -5.55 7.47 30.09
CA ARG A 281 -5.63 8.91 29.77
C ARG A 281 -7.04 9.31 29.34
N THR A 282 -7.51 10.43 29.87
CA THR A 282 -8.77 11.06 29.49
C THR A 282 -8.62 12.02 28.32
N GLU A 283 -7.45 12.64 28.19
CA GLU A 283 -7.16 13.65 27.17
C GLU A 283 -5.78 13.41 26.56
N PHE A 284 -5.68 13.66 25.26
CA PHE A 284 -4.44 13.57 24.50
C PHE A 284 -4.42 14.64 23.41
N ASN A 285 -3.45 15.54 23.48
CA ASN A 285 -3.26 16.59 22.49
C ASN A 285 -1.93 16.38 21.77
N ALA A 286 -1.95 16.43 20.44
CA ALA A 286 -0.75 16.29 19.63
C ALA A 286 -0.83 17.16 18.38
N ASN A 287 0.28 17.84 18.07
CA ASN A 287 0.41 18.57 16.81
C ASN A 287 0.65 17.56 15.69
N LEU A 288 -0.25 17.53 14.70
CA LEU A 288 -0.17 16.58 13.58
C LEU A 288 0.78 17.09 12.48
N TRP A 289 0.55 18.32 11.99
CA TRP A 289 1.33 18.99 10.94
C TRP A 289 1.58 20.46 11.30
N MET A 290 2.70 21.01 10.84
CA MET A 290 3.08 22.41 11.13
C MET A 290 2.68 23.36 9.99
N ASP A 291 2.97 23.01 8.73
CA ASP A 291 2.88 23.97 7.61
C ASP A 291 1.77 23.68 6.59
N GLN A 292 1.17 22.48 6.61
CA GLN A 292 0.18 22.09 5.61
C GLN A 292 -1.05 21.48 6.27
N VAL A 293 -2.22 22.05 5.95
CA VAL A 293 -3.52 21.51 6.34
C VAL A 293 -3.92 20.43 5.33
N PRO A 294 -4.10 19.17 5.75
CA PRO A 294 -4.49 18.10 4.84
C PRO A 294 -5.94 18.30 4.36
N ARG A 295 -6.23 17.80 3.16
CA ARG A 295 -7.60 17.82 2.60
C ARG A 295 -8.52 16.77 3.22
N ARG A 296 -7.95 15.70 3.78
CA ARG A 296 -8.66 14.58 4.40
C ARG A 296 -7.79 14.05 5.54
N ILE A 297 -8.42 13.75 6.67
CA ILE A 297 -7.78 13.11 7.82
C ILE A 297 -8.50 11.79 8.05
N ILE A 298 -7.71 10.73 8.20
CA ILE A 298 -8.18 9.38 8.54
C ILE A 298 -7.45 8.99 9.82
N LEU A 299 -8.18 8.48 10.80
CA LEU A 299 -7.64 8.11 12.09
C LEU A 299 -8.06 6.67 12.42
N GLY A 300 -7.10 5.76 12.55
CA GLY A 300 -7.37 4.41 13.05
C GLY A 300 -6.64 4.20 14.37
N MET A 301 -7.30 3.58 15.34
CA MET A 301 -6.68 3.18 16.60
C MET A 301 -6.51 1.67 16.64
N VAL A 302 -5.35 1.23 17.10
CA VAL A 302 -4.97 -0.18 17.18
C VAL A 302 -4.25 -0.41 18.51
N GLY A 303 -4.35 -1.63 19.05
CA GLY A 303 -3.63 -1.99 20.27
C GLY A 303 -2.12 -1.97 20.04
N ASN A 304 -1.34 -1.53 21.02
CA ASN A 304 0.12 -1.47 20.88
C ASN A 304 0.75 -2.84 20.52
N LYS A 305 0.18 -3.92 21.06
CA LYS A 305 0.62 -5.30 20.77
C LYS A 305 0.44 -5.66 19.30
N ASP A 306 -0.61 -5.16 18.67
CA ASP A 306 -0.93 -5.43 17.27
C ASP A 306 -0.11 -4.51 16.35
N PHE A 307 0.11 -3.25 16.78
CA PHE A 307 0.98 -2.31 16.07
C PHE A 307 2.42 -2.79 15.95
N VAL A 308 3.00 -3.33 17.03
CA VAL A 308 4.35 -3.92 17.02
C VAL A 308 4.39 -5.22 16.23
N GLY A 309 3.29 -5.96 16.18
CA GLY A 309 3.16 -7.25 15.53
C GLY A 309 3.19 -8.40 16.54
N ARG A 310 2.11 -9.17 16.59
CA ARG A 310 2.00 -10.37 17.40
C ARG A 310 1.20 -11.42 16.64
N GLN A 311 1.74 -12.64 16.55
CA GLN A 311 1.09 -13.70 15.78
C GLN A 311 -0.30 -14.07 16.31
N LYS A 312 -0.61 -13.89 17.59
CA LYS A 312 -1.94 -14.22 18.12
C LYS A 312 -3.07 -13.30 17.64
N THR A 313 -2.73 -12.12 17.13
CA THR A 313 -3.68 -11.07 16.78
C THR A 313 -3.41 -10.59 15.36
N THR A 314 -4.16 -9.59 14.90
CA THR A 314 -3.97 -8.98 13.56
C THR A 314 -3.70 -7.48 13.72
N PRO A 315 -2.70 -6.91 13.02
CA PRO A 315 -2.39 -5.48 13.08
C PRO A 315 -3.50 -4.58 12.52
N PHE A 316 -4.47 -5.15 11.80
CA PHE A 316 -5.52 -4.39 11.12
C PHE A 316 -6.86 -4.43 11.85
N TYR A 317 -6.86 -4.83 13.13
CA TYR A 317 -8.04 -4.77 13.97
C TYR A 317 -8.19 -3.36 14.59
N PHE A 318 -8.88 -2.49 13.86
CA PHE A 318 -9.15 -1.12 14.31
C PHE A 318 -10.28 -1.09 15.34
N GLN A 319 -10.02 -0.50 16.50
CA GLN A 319 -10.95 -0.45 17.62
C GLN A 319 -11.23 0.98 18.04
N HIS A 320 -12.41 1.20 18.63
CA HIS A 320 -12.79 2.51 19.13
C HIS A 320 -12.15 2.88 20.48
N PHE A 321 -11.75 1.88 21.28
CA PHE A 321 -11.21 2.05 22.64
C PHE A 321 -12.02 2.99 23.55
N ASN A 322 -13.35 3.03 23.38
CA ASN A 322 -14.27 3.90 24.12
C ASN A 322 -13.94 5.41 24.04
N LEU A 323 -13.34 5.85 22.94
CA LEU A 323 -13.04 7.25 22.69
C LEU A 323 -14.34 8.07 22.64
N ARG A 324 -14.40 9.23 23.29
CA ARG A 324 -15.64 10.02 23.38
C ARG A 324 -15.78 11.06 22.26
N ASP A 325 -14.73 11.83 22.03
CA ASP A 325 -14.72 12.93 21.07
C ASP A 325 -13.32 13.12 20.50
N ILE A 326 -13.25 13.55 19.24
CA ILE A 326 -12.03 13.98 18.57
C ILE A 326 -12.24 15.40 18.06
N SER A 327 -11.41 16.32 18.54
CA SER A 327 -11.33 17.69 18.05
C SER A 327 -10.08 17.89 17.21
N ILE A 328 -10.24 18.40 15.99
CA ILE A 328 -9.14 18.77 15.10
C ILE A 328 -9.18 20.28 14.89
N THR A 329 -8.08 20.95 15.24
CA THR A 329 -7.88 22.38 15.08
C THR A 329 -6.75 22.64 14.08
N ALA A 330 -6.88 23.67 13.25
CA ALA A 330 -5.75 24.23 12.49
C ALA A 330 -5.66 25.73 12.77
N GLY A 331 -4.54 26.13 13.37
CA GLY A 331 -4.41 27.48 13.94
C GLY A 331 -5.43 27.69 15.06
N GLU A 332 -6.13 28.82 15.03
CA GLU A 332 -7.19 29.18 15.99
C GLU A 332 -8.59 28.68 15.58
N LEU A 333 -8.74 28.06 14.40
CA LEU A 333 -10.03 27.62 13.89
C LEU A 333 -10.23 26.12 14.18
N LEU A 334 -11.35 25.80 14.81
CA LEU A 334 -11.82 24.42 14.95
C LEU A 334 -12.30 23.94 13.57
N ILE A 335 -11.60 22.99 12.97
CA ILE A 335 -11.92 22.45 11.65
C ILE A 335 -13.06 21.43 11.78
N HIS A 336 -13.00 20.59 12.81
CA HIS A 336 -13.97 19.52 13.00
C HIS A 336 -14.02 19.09 14.47
N GLN A 337 -15.22 18.98 15.03
CA GLN A 337 -15.48 18.29 16.28
C GLN A 337 -16.45 17.16 15.95
N LEU A 338 -16.11 15.93 16.34
CA LEU A 338 -16.86 14.75 15.96
C LEU A 338 -17.18 13.94 17.22
N LEU A 339 -18.40 14.15 17.75
CA LEU A 339 -19.01 13.21 18.69
C LEU A 339 -19.19 11.90 17.94
N ILE A 340 -18.49 10.84 18.32
CA ILE A 340 -18.47 9.59 17.56
C ILE A 340 -19.65 8.70 17.97
N PRO A 341 -20.67 8.50 17.12
CA PRO A 341 -21.41 7.25 17.10
C PRO A 341 -20.84 6.37 15.97
N SER A 342 -19.95 5.45 16.30
CA SER A 342 -19.72 4.21 15.53
C SER A 342 -19.33 4.33 14.04
N ILE A 343 -18.61 5.37 13.59
CA ILE A 343 -18.30 5.53 12.15
C ILE A 343 -17.38 4.41 11.63
N PHE A 344 -16.40 3.97 12.42
CA PHE A 344 -15.52 2.85 12.03
C PHE A 344 -16.22 1.50 11.92
N GLN A 345 -17.38 1.31 12.57
CA GLN A 345 -18.12 0.06 12.53
C GLN A 345 -19.16 0.00 11.40
N LYS A 346 -19.36 1.10 10.67
CA LYS A 346 -20.43 1.24 9.67
C LYS A 346 -19.92 1.39 8.24
N GLU A 347 -18.72 1.96 8.04
CA GLU A 347 -18.09 2.06 6.72
C GLU A 347 -17.33 0.78 6.30
N LEU A 348 -17.11 -0.15 7.24
CA LEU A 348 -16.57 -1.50 7.01
C LEU A 348 -17.68 -2.58 7.03
N ARG A 349 -18.93 -2.22 6.72
CA ARG A 349 -20.07 -3.18 6.61
C ARG A 349 -20.37 -3.56 5.17
#